data_AF-A0A971R501-F1
#
_entry.id   AF-A0A971R501-F1
#
_cell.length_a   1.000
_cell.length_b   1.000
_cell.length_c   1.000
_cell.angle_alpha   90.00
_cell.angle_beta   90.00
_cell.angle_gamma   90.00
#
_symmetry.space_group_name_H-M   'P 1'
#
loop_
_entity.id
_entity.type
_entity.pdbx_description
1 polymer ?
#
loop_
_entity_poly.entity_id
_entity_poly.type
_entity_poly.pdbx_seq_one_letter_code
_entity_poly.pdbx_strand_id
1 'polypeptide(L)'
;MTFTHEGRPGGVAEAIEAWWLTWGERALCSLALLQAALAVPWLLYQLWRLTLGQAPLWPGSPEGAVDLILRWREVHAWFAGQPVYPGSWVAVYPPASYALLWPWLGWLPLAAARWLWAAASLALLGWLGRLAVVQGGGRSRGQRAVLGLMAPAMYASGAAIGNGQLILLVLAALLGAVLLLQQTPGWRRDWAVALLLTVALLKPTVTAPLLCVALVVPRERLFSVARLRPFVLAAALYGGLTLLAAAFQPEGLTSLVQQWLGRGVAVAASDRGVSNLHGVLGSLRLDAWLLPASLLLVLALLGWCWWRREADLWLLLG
;
A
#
# COMPACT_ATOMS: atom_id res chain seq x y z
N MET A 1 18.72 -41.76 43.68
CA MET A 1 17.28 -41.64 43.31
C MET A 1 17.21 -40.90 41.99
N THR A 2 17.06 -41.66 40.91
CA THR A 2 16.96 -41.19 39.53
C THR A 2 15.48 -41.08 39.20
N PHE A 3 14.98 -39.87 38.98
CA PHE A 3 13.61 -39.67 38.49
C PHE A 3 13.57 -39.97 37.00
N THR A 4 13.18 -41.20 36.65
CA THR A 4 12.76 -41.54 35.30
C THR A 4 11.37 -40.95 35.07
N HIS A 5 11.31 -39.82 34.36
CA HIS A 5 10.08 -39.33 33.78
C HIS A 5 9.62 -40.36 32.73
N GLU A 6 8.72 -41.26 33.12
CA GLU A 6 7.90 -42.02 32.17
C GLU A 6 7.02 -41.03 31.42
N GLY A 7 7.57 -40.48 30.33
CA GLY A 7 6.88 -39.59 29.43
C GLY A 7 5.76 -40.36 28.75
N ARG A 8 4.51 -39.92 28.94
CA ARG A 8 3.39 -40.37 28.10
C ARG A 8 3.65 -39.90 26.66
N PRO A 9 3.92 -40.80 25.70
CA PRO A 9 3.86 -40.44 24.29
C PRO A 9 2.38 -40.32 23.94
N GLY A 10 1.93 -39.16 23.47
CA GLY A 10 0.51 -38.88 23.20
C GLY A 10 0.05 -37.48 23.57
N GLY A 11 0.92 -36.47 23.45
CA GLY A 11 0.53 -35.08 23.62
C GLY A 11 -0.33 -34.58 22.45
N VAL A 12 -1.22 -33.60 22.68
CA VAL A 12 -2.03 -32.95 21.62
C VAL A 12 -1.16 -32.46 20.45
N ALA A 13 0.06 -32.01 20.72
CA ALA A 13 1.01 -31.57 19.69
C ALA A 13 1.42 -32.71 18.74
N GLU A 14 1.74 -33.91 19.26
CA GLU A 14 2.10 -35.07 18.44
C GLU A 14 0.92 -35.55 17.59
N ALA A 15 -0.30 -35.48 18.14
CA ALA A 15 -1.52 -35.79 17.39
C ALA A 15 -1.77 -34.79 16.25
N ILE A 16 -1.55 -33.49 16.49
CA ILE A 16 -1.64 -32.44 15.45
C ILE A 16 -0.57 -32.66 14.38
N GLU A 17 0.67 -32.97 14.77
CA GLU A 17 1.76 -33.23 13.83
C GLU A 17 1.48 -34.46 12.97
N ALA A 18 1.06 -35.58 13.57
CA ALA A 18 0.69 -36.79 12.84
C ALA A 18 -0.50 -36.54 11.88
N TRP A 19 -1.50 -35.77 12.32
CA TRP A 19 -2.60 -35.34 11.46
C TRP A 19 -2.10 -34.49 10.28
N TRP A 20 -1.22 -33.52 10.54
CA TRP A 20 -0.68 -32.63 9.51
C TRP A 20 0.17 -33.40 8.48
N LEU A 21 0.99 -34.34 8.93
CA LEU A 21 1.77 -35.21 8.03
C LEU A 21 0.86 -36.05 7.12
N THR A 22 -0.31 -36.46 7.62
CA THR A 22 -1.27 -37.29 6.88
C THR A 22 -2.18 -36.48 5.94
N TRP A 23 -2.67 -35.32 6.41
CA TRP A 23 -3.75 -34.57 5.77
C TRP A 23 -3.37 -33.17 5.31
N GLY A 24 -2.19 -32.67 5.66
CA GLY A 24 -1.78 -31.28 5.45
C GLY A 24 -1.86 -30.83 3.99
N GLU A 25 -1.35 -31.63 3.04
CA GLU A 25 -1.41 -31.26 1.62
C GLU A 25 -2.85 -31.24 1.09
N ARG A 26 -3.71 -32.18 1.53
CA ARG A 26 -5.14 -32.17 1.17
C ARG A 26 -5.84 -30.95 1.75
N ALA A 27 -5.57 -30.61 3.01
CA ALA A 27 -6.11 -29.41 3.65
C ALA A 27 -5.68 -28.13 2.93
N LEU A 28 -4.40 -28.02 2.55
CA LEU A 28 -3.87 -26.88 1.79
C LEU A 28 -4.48 -26.78 0.38
N CYS A 29 -4.64 -27.90 -0.33
CA CYS A 29 -5.33 -27.92 -1.61
C CYS A 29 -6.79 -27.47 -1.48
N SER A 30 -7.53 -27.97 -0.48
CA SER A 30 -8.91 -27.54 -0.21
C SER A 30 -8.98 -26.04 0.11
N LEU A 31 -8.04 -25.51 0.89
CA LEU A 31 -7.96 -24.08 1.20
C LEU A 31 -7.66 -23.24 -0.05
N ALA A 32 -6.71 -23.68 -0.88
CA ALA A 32 -6.40 -22.99 -2.14
C ALA A 32 -7.59 -22.99 -3.10
N LEU A 33 -8.33 -24.11 -3.20
CA LEU A 33 -9.56 -24.18 -3.99
C LEU A 33 -10.63 -23.24 -3.46
N LEU A 34 -10.81 -23.16 -2.14
CA LEU A 34 -11.74 -22.21 -1.51
C LEU A 34 -11.34 -20.76 -1.80
N GLN A 35 -10.06 -20.41 -1.64
CA GLN A 35 -9.55 -19.08 -1.96
C GLN A 35 -9.78 -18.72 -3.43
N ALA A 36 -9.52 -19.65 -4.35
CA ALA A 36 -9.78 -19.44 -5.78
C ALA A 36 -11.28 -19.26 -6.07
N ALA A 37 -12.14 -20.09 -5.47
CA ALA A 37 -13.59 -20.00 -5.63
C ALA A 37 -14.18 -18.68 -5.09
N LEU A 38 -13.57 -18.09 -4.06
CA LEU A 38 -13.94 -16.77 -3.55
C LEU A 38 -13.34 -15.63 -4.40
N ALA A 39 -12.08 -15.76 -4.80
CA ALA A 39 -11.35 -14.73 -5.53
C ALA A 39 -11.93 -14.51 -6.94
N VAL A 40 -12.24 -15.57 -7.68
CA VAL A 40 -12.63 -15.45 -9.10
C VAL A 40 -13.92 -14.64 -9.29
N PRO A 41 -15.06 -14.96 -8.65
CA PRO A 41 -16.29 -14.19 -8.83
C PRO A 41 -16.12 -12.74 -8.35
N TRP A 42 -15.43 -12.55 -7.22
CA TRP A 42 -15.18 -11.22 -6.66
C TRP A 42 -14.33 -10.37 -7.61
N LEU A 43 -13.21 -10.89 -8.10
CA LEU A 43 -12.34 -10.16 -9.01
C LEU A 43 -13.01 -9.89 -10.36
N LEU A 44 -13.78 -10.83 -10.91
CA LEU A 44 -14.54 -10.61 -12.13
C LEU A 44 -15.56 -9.47 -11.96
N TYR A 45 -16.29 -9.46 -10.85
CA TYR A 45 -17.20 -8.36 -10.51
C TYR A 45 -16.47 -7.02 -10.38
N GLN A 46 -15.33 -6.99 -9.68
CA GLN A 46 -14.55 -5.78 -9.45
C GLN A 46 -13.89 -5.26 -10.73
N LEU A 47 -13.44 -6.15 -11.63
CA LEU A 47 -12.94 -5.79 -12.95
C LEU A 47 -14.05 -5.23 -13.83
N TRP A 48 -15.22 -5.89 -13.87
CA TRP A 48 -16.40 -5.35 -14.55
C TRP A 48 -16.75 -3.97 -14.02
N ARG A 49 -16.74 -3.79 -12.69
CA ARG A 49 -17.02 -2.50 -12.05
C ARG A 49 -15.98 -1.45 -12.45
N LEU A 50 -14.69 -1.80 -12.47
CA LEU A 50 -13.61 -0.90 -12.89
C LEU A 50 -13.68 -0.52 -14.37
N THR A 51 -14.09 -1.42 -15.27
CA THR A 51 -13.98 -1.18 -16.72
C THR A 51 -15.31 -0.75 -17.35
N LEU A 52 -16.40 -1.44 -17.02
CA LEU A 52 -17.71 -1.30 -17.65
C LEU A 52 -18.78 -0.68 -16.73
N GLY A 53 -18.60 -0.74 -15.40
CA GLY A 53 -19.53 -0.17 -14.43
C GLY A 53 -19.58 1.35 -14.48
N GLN A 54 -20.47 1.90 -15.32
CA GLN A 54 -20.72 3.35 -15.44
C GLN A 54 -21.82 3.84 -14.49
N ALA A 55 -22.71 2.95 -14.05
CA ALA A 55 -23.82 3.24 -13.16
C ALA A 55 -23.92 2.18 -12.05
N PRO A 56 -24.56 2.49 -10.92
CA PRO A 56 -24.95 1.50 -9.92
C PRO A 56 -25.74 0.36 -10.57
N LEU A 57 -25.41 -0.89 -10.24
CA LEU A 57 -26.18 -2.08 -10.67
C LEU A 57 -27.59 -2.12 -10.03
N TRP A 58 -27.70 -1.64 -8.80
CA TRP A 58 -28.94 -1.50 -8.05
C TRP A 58 -28.90 -0.24 -7.18
N PRO A 59 -30.05 0.28 -6.69
CA PRO A 59 -30.10 1.42 -5.79
C PRO A 59 -29.18 1.20 -4.58
N GLY A 60 -28.21 2.09 -4.38
CA GLY A 60 -27.23 2.01 -3.30
C GLY A 60 -25.97 1.18 -3.59
N SER A 61 -25.87 0.50 -4.73
CA SER A 61 -24.59 -0.10 -5.14
C SER A 61 -23.56 1.00 -5.47
N PRO A 62 -22.28 0.80 -5.13
CA PRO A 62 -21.26 1.79 -5.40
C PRO A 62 -21.00 1.93 -6.90
N GLU A 63 -20.79 3.16 -7.35
CA GLU A 63 -20.30 3.44 -8.70
C GLU A 63 -18.92 2.82 -8.93
N GLY A 64 -18.61 2.54 -10.20
CA GLY A 64 -17.36 1.92 -10.58
C GLY A 64 -16.23 2.89 -10.87
N ALA A 65 -15.03 2.51 -10.44
CA ALA A 65 -13.80 3.28 -10.63
C ALA A 65 -13.83 4.68 -9.99
N VAL A 66 -14.60 4.89 -8.92
CA VAL A 66 -14.77 6.21 -8.28
C VAL A 66 -13.43 6.89 -8.01
N ASP A 67 -12.48 6.19 -7.39
CA ASP A 67 -11.18 6.76 -7.06
C ASP A 67 -10.33 7.05 -8.31
N LEU A 68 -10.37 6.18 -9.32
CA LEU A 68 -9.66 6.40 -10.59
C LEU A 68 -10.23 7.58 -11.38
N ILE A 69 -11.56 7.73 -11.43
CA ILE A 69 -12.23 8.86 -12.09
C ILE A 69 -11.80 10.17 -11.44
N LEU A 70 -11.78 10.21 -10.10
CA LEU A 70 -11.30 11.37 -9.36
C LEU A 70 -9.85 11.70 -9.70
N ARG A 71 -8.96 10.71 -9.67
CA ARG A 71 -7.55 10.92 -10.03
C ARG A 71 -7.35 11.32 -11.49
N TRP A 72 -8.13 10.76 -12.41
CA TRP A 72 -8.11 11.13 -13.83
C TRP A 72 -8.50 12.60 -14.04
N ARG A 73 -9.59 13.04 -13.40
CA ARG A 73 -10.06 14.43 -13.45
C ARG A 73 -9.04 15.39 -12.86
N GLU A 74 -8.50 15.06 -11.68
CA GLU A 74 -7.52 15.90 -11.01
C GLU A 74 -6.22 16.02 -11.79
N VAL A 75 -5.71 14.93 -12.38
CA VAL A 75 -4.52 14.99 -13.24
C VAL A 75 -4.78 15.88 -14.47
N HIS A 76 -5.92 15.72 -15.15
CA HIS A 76 -6.26 16.58 -16.29
C HIS A 76 -6.38 18.05 -15.91
N ALA A 77 -7.11 18.35 -14.82
CA ALA A 77 -7.26 19.71 -14.31
C ALA A 77 -5.89 20.31 -13.93
N TRP A 78 -5.04 19.53 -13.24
CA TRP A 78 -3.72 19.97 -12.81
C TRP A 78 -2.84 20.41 -14.00
N PHE A 79 -2.72 19.57 -15.02
CA PHE A 79 -1.88 19.88 -16.19
C PHE A 79 -2.55 20.85 -17.18
N ALA A 80 -3.83 21.17 -17.00
CA ALA A 80 -4.52 22.27 -17.68
C ALA A 80 -4.37 23.62 -16.93
N GLY A 81 -3.61 23.66 -15.83
CA GLY A 81 -3.44 24.87 -15.02
C GLY A 81 -4.67 25.27 -14.21
N GLN A 82 -5.60 24.34 -13.99
CA GLN A 82 -6.78 24.58 -13.17
C GLN A 82 -6.47 24.27 -11.69
N PRO A 83 -7.00 25.08 -10.76
CA PRO A 83 -6.75 24.90 -9.34
C PRO A 83 -7.47 23.66 -8.80
N VAL A 84 -6.72 22.64 -8.39
CA VAL A 84 -7.27 21.34 -7.95
C VAL A 84 -7.70 21.36 -6.47
N TYR A 85 -6.89 21.93 -5.58
CA TYR A 85 -7.18 21.89 -4.14
C TYR A 85 -8.41 22.70 -3.71
N PRO A 86 -8.68 23.90 -4.26
CA PRO A 86 -9.90 24.64 -3.95
C PRO A 86 -11.15 24.00 -4.58
N GLY A 87 -11.01 23.42 -5.78
CA GLY A 87 -12.13 22.90 -6.58
C GLY A 87 -12.59 21.48 -6.26
N SER A 88 -11.80 20.70 -5.51
CA SER A 88 -12.11 19.31 -5.18
C SER A 88 -11.99 19.03 -3.68
N TRP A 89 -13.09 18.59 -3.06
CA TRP A 89 -13.10 18.19 -1.65
C TRP A 89 -12.33 16.88 -1.39
N VAL A 90 -11.96 16.14 -2.44
CA VAL A 90 -11.21 14.86 -2.36
C VAL A 90 -9.76 14.95 -2.82
N ALA A 91 -9.28 16.14 -3.18
CA ALA A 91 -7.91 16.38 -3.63
C ALA A 91 -6.90 16.34 -2.47
N VAL A 92 -6.58 15.13 -1.99
CA VAL A 92 -5.67 14.91 -0.85
C VAL A 92 -4.25 14.52 -1.24
N TYR A 93 -3.94 14.51 -2.54
CA TYR A 93 -2.66 14.07 -3.05
C TYR A 93 -1.68 15.24 -3.18
N PRO A 94 -0.40 15.07 -2.81
CA PRO A 94 0.62 16.11 -3.00
C PRO A 94 0.94 16.33 -4.48
N PRO A 95 1.57 17.47 -4.84
CA PRO A 95 1.84 17.82 -6.24
C PRO A 95 2.59 16.75 -7.04
N ALA A 96 3.64 16.14 -6.46
CA ALA A 96 4.39 15.07 -7.12
C ALA A 96 3.53 13.86 -7.53
N SER A 97 2.44 13.57 -6.81
CA SER A 97 1.55 12.48 -7.17
C SER A 97 0.86 12.71 -8.50
N TYR A 98 0.53 13.96 -8.84
CA TYR A 98 -0.05 14.28 -10.15
C TYR A 98 0.96 14.06 -11.27
N ALA A 99 2.22 14.46 -11.08
CA ALA A 99 3.30 14.18 -12.03
C ALA A 99 3.57 12.68 -12.22
N LEU A 100 3.54 11.88 -11.14
CA LEU A 100 3.69 10.43 -11.22
C LEU A 100 2.54 9.74 -11.95
N LEU A 101 1.31 10.24 -11.78
CA LEU A 101 0.12 9.68 -12.42
C LEU A 101 -0.05 10.18 -13.86
N TRP A 102 0.60 11.27 -14.24
CA TRP A 102 0.43 11.89 -15.55
C TRP A 102 0.67 10.95 -16.74
N PRO A 103 1.74 10.12 -16.78
CA PRO A 103 1.95 9.16 -17.86
C PRO A 103 0.81 8.14 -18.03
N TRP A 104 0.07 7.86 -16.95
CA TRP A 104 -0.98 6.85 -16.92
C TRP A 104 -2.36 7.42 -17.18
N LEU A 105 -2.61 8.63 -16.68
CA LEU A 105 -3.95 9.23 -16.62
C LEU A 105 -4.09 10.51 -17.43
N GLY A 106 -3.00 11.21 -17.78
CA GLY A 106 -3.06 12.56 -18.33
C GLY A 106 -3.30 12.70 -19.83
N TRP A 107 -3.10 11.61 -20.57
CA TRP A 107 -3.13 11.62 -22.04
C TRP A 107 -4.20 10.68 -22.61
N LEU A 108 -4.78 9.84 -21.74
CA LEU A 108 -5.71 8.79 -22.14
C LEU A 108 -7.15 9.25 -21.88
N PRO A 109 -8.09 8.95 -22.78
CA PRO A 109 -9.50 9.06 -22.45
C PRO A 109 -9.82 8.11 -21.29
N LEU A 110 -10.78 8.48 -20.44
CA LEU A 110 -11.12 7.74 -19.22
C LEU A 110 -11.35 6.24 -19.45
N ALA A 111 -12.00 5.87 -20.56
CA ALA A 111 -12.23 4.47 -20.91
C ALA A 111 -10.92 3.68 -21.10
N ALA A 112 -9.93 4.26 -21.79
CA ALA A 112 -8.61 3.65 -21.96
C ALA A 112 -7.85 3.60 -20.63
N ALA A 113 -7.94 4.66 -19.82
CA ALA A 113 -7.33 4.69 -18.48
C ALA A 113 -7.89 3.57 -17.58
N ARG A 114 -9.20 3.28 -17.63
CA ARG A 114 -9.83 2.18 -16.88
C ARG A 114 -9.26 0.80 -17.27
N TRP A 115 -9.11 0.53 -18.56
CA TRP A 115 -8.54 -0.74 -19.04
C TRP A 115 -7.06 -0.88 -18.71
N LEU A 116 -6.28 0.20 -18.88
CA LEU A 116 -4.87 0.21 -18.48
C LEU A 116 -4.74 -0.05 -16.97
N TRP A 117 -5.58 0.60 -16.16
CA TRP A 117 -5.59 0.41 -14.71
C TRP A 117 -5.98 -1.01 -14.30
N ALA A 118 -6.94 -1.63 -15.01
CA ALA A 118 -7.33 -3.02 -14.78
C ALA A 118 -6.16 -3.98 -15.04
N ALA A 119 -5.48 -3.82 -16.18
CA ALA A 119 -4.31 -4.64 -16.53
C ALA A 119 -3.16 -4.44 -15.52
N ALA A 120 -2.86 -3.19 -15.16
CA ALA A 120 -1.84 -2.87 -14.16
C ALA A 120 -2.20 -3.49 -12.80
N SER A 121 -3.45 -3.40 -12.37
CA SER A 121 -3.88 -3.95 -11.08
C SER A 121 -3.77 -5.47 -11.02
N LEU A 122 -4.10 -6.18 -12.11
CA LEU A 122 -3.93 -7.63 -12.19
C LEU A 122 -2.45 -8.04 -12.17
N ALA A 123 -1.60 -7.31 -12.90
CA ALA A 123 -0.15 -7.54 -12.88
C ALA A 123 0.44 -7.32 -11.47
N LEU A 124 0.04 -6.24 -10.79
CA LEU A 124 0.46 -5.93 -9.43
C LEU A 124 -0.04 -6.98 -8.43
N LEU A 125 -1.26 -7.46 -8.59
CA LEU A 125 -1.83 -8.51 -7.73
C LEU A 125 -1.10 -9.85 -7.91
N GLY A 126 -0.79 -10.22 -9.16
CA GLY A 126 0.04 -11.40 -9.46
C GLY A 126 1.45 -11.27 -8.91
N TRP A 127 2.04 -10.07 -9.00
CA TRP A 127 3.34 -9.76 -8.40
C TRP A 127 3.32 -9.88 -6.87
N LEU A 128 2.32 -9.33 -6.20
CA LEU A 128 2.14 -9.47 -4.74
C LEU A 128 1.97 -10.94 -4.32
N GLY A 129 1.18 -11.71 -5.06
CA GLY A 129 1.06 -13.16 -4.84
C GLY A 129 2.40 -13.88 -5.00
N ARG A 130 3.19 -13.52 -6.02
CA ARG A 130 4.55 -14.05 -6.19
C ARG A 130 5.45 -13.67 -5.00
N LEU A 131 5.41 -12.44 -4.53
CA LEU A 131 6.19 -12.01 -3.36
C LEU A 131 5.80 -12.81 -2.12
N ALA A 132 4.51 -13.01 -1.86
CA ALA A 132 4.03 -13.83 -0.75
C ALA A 132 4.55 -15.28 -0.82
N VAL A 133 4.59 -15.88 -2.01
CA VAL A 133 5.15 -17.22 -2.21
C VAL A 133 6.65 -17.27 -1.95
N VAL A 134 7.41 -16.30 -2.48
CA VAL A 134 8.87 -16.27 -2.35
C VAL A 134 9.29 -15.98 -0.91
N GLN A 135 8.60 -15.06 -0.23
CA GLN A 135 8.96 -14.65 1.13
C GLN A 135 8.37 -15.57 2.19
N GLY A 136 7.21 -16.17 1.95
CA GLY A 136 6.55 -17.09 2.88
C GLY A 136 7.19 -18.49 2.94
N GLY A 137 8.22 -18.77 2.13
CA GLY A 137 8.97 -20.02 2.21
C GLY A 137 8.19 -21.29 1.88
N GLY A 138 7.08 -21.17 1.12
CA GLY A 138 6.24 -22.32 0.77
C GLY A 138 7.01 -23.40 0.03
N ARG A 139 7.13 -24.59 0.63
CA ARG A 139 7.89 -25.74 0.10
C ARG A 139 7.04 -26.64 -0.79
N SER A 140 5.76 -26.84 -0.44
CA SER A 140 4.83 -27.68 -1.23
C SER A 140 4.04 -26.88 -2.26
N ARG A 141 3.42 -27.58 -3.23
CA ARG A 141 2.54 -26.94 -4.21
C ARG A 141 1.32 -26.33 -3.54
N GLY A 142 0.70 -27.03 -2.57
CA GLY A 142 -0.40 -26.52 -1.77
C GLY A 142 -0.04 -25.24 -1.01
N GLN A 143 1.10 -25.21 -0.31
CA GLN A 143 1.56 -24.01 0.41
C GLN A 143 1.75 -22.81 -0.53
N ARG A 144 2.41 -23.02 -1.68
CA ARG A 144 2.63 -21.96 -2.67
C ARG A 144 1.32 -21.48 -3.29
N ALA A 145 0.36 -22.37 -3.51
CA ALA A 145 -0.96 -22.00 -4.01
C ALA A 145 -1.71 -21.13 -3.00
N VAL A 146 -1.76 -21.55 -1.72
CA VAL A 146 -2.40 -20.77 -0.66
C VAL A 146 -1.76 -19.38 -0.53
N LEU A 147 -0.44 -19.29 -0.41
CA LEU A 147 0.29 -18.02 -0.29
C LEU A 147 0.05 -17.12 -1.51
N GLY A 148 0.11 -17.68 -2.72
CA GLY A 148 -0.09 -16.92 -3.96
C GLY A 148 -1.53 -16.41 -4.14
N LEU A 149 -2.52 -17.12 -3.59
CA LEU A 149 -3.93 -16.76 -3.66
C LEU A 149 -4.40 -15.87 -2.51
N MET A 150 -3.57 -15.63 -1.48
CA MET A 150 -3.94 -14.75 -0.35
C MET A 150 -4.38 -13.38 -0.84
N ALA A 151 -3.53 -12.65 -1.57
CA ALA A 151 -3.87 -11.30 -2.03
C ALA A 151 -5.09 -11.27 -2.98
N PRO A 152 -5.20 -12.16 -4.00
CA PRO A 152 -6.41 -12.27 -4.82
C PRO A 152 -7.71 -12.56 -4.06
N ALA A 153 -7.65 -13.37 -2.99
CA ALA A 153 -8.82 -13.76 -2.20
C ALA A 153 -9.22 -12.70 -1.15
N MET A 154 -8.37 -11.72 -0.86
CA MET A 154 -8.70 -10.64 0.07
C MET A 154 -9.77 -9.71 -0.50
N TYR A 155 -10.83 -9.46 0.29
CA TYR A 155 -11.88 -8.49 -0.05
C TYR A 155 -11.29 -7.13 -0.46
N ALA A 156 -10.34 -6.62 0.32
CA ALA A 156 -9.68 -5.34 0.11
C ALA A 156 -8.99 -5.23 -1.27
N SER A 157 -8.37 -6.31 -1.78
CA SER A 157 -7.72 -6.29 -3.09
C SER A 157 -8.72 -6.08 -4.21
N GLY A 158 -9.84 -6.82 -4.18
CA GLY A 158 -10.89 -6.61 -5.19
C GLY A 158 -11.57 -5.25 -5.04
N ALA A 159 -11.87 -4.81 -3.81
CA ALA A 159 -12.45 -3.47 -3.59
C ALA A 159 -11.53 -2.35 -4.13
N ALA A 160 -10.22 -2.48 -3.92
CA ALA A 160 -9.23 -1.57 -4.49
C ALA A 160 -9.25 -1.57 -6.02
N ILE A 161 -9.37 -2.74 -6.66
CA ILE A 161 -9.50 -2.86 -8.11
C ILE A 161 -10.76 -2.15 -8.60
N GLY A 162 -11.95 -2.49 -8.10
CA GLY A 162 -13.18 -1.92 -8.65
C GLY A 162 -13.40 -0.45 -8.31
N ASN A 163 -12.72 0.09 -7.30
CA ASN A 163 -12.66 1.54 -7.06
C ASN A 163 -11.58 2.24 -7.89
N GLY A 164 -10.60 1.48 -8.40
CA GLY A 164 -9.43 2.04 -9.08
C GLY A 164 -8.47 2.74 -8.13
N GLN A 165 -8.27 2.15 -6.95
CA GLN A 165 -7.38 2.68 -5.92
C GLN A 165 -5.91 2.45 -6.24
N LEU A 166 -5.08 3.38 -5.81
CA LEU A 166 -3.62 3.32 -5.95
C LEU A 166 -2.94 2.33 -4.99
N ILE A 167 -3.68 1.75 -4.04
CA ILE A 167 -3.09 0.99 -2.92
C ILE A 167 -2.31 -0.25 -3.39
N LEU A 168 -2.75 -0.95 -4.44
CA LEU A 168 -2.01 -2.10 -4.97
C LEU A 168 -0.65 -1.68 -5.55
N LEU A 169 -0.60 -0.55 -6.27
CA LEU A 169 0.64 0.00 -6.80
C LEU A 169 1.58 0.45 -5.66
N VAL A 170 1.02 1.17 -4.67
CA VAL A 170 1.76 1.64 -3.50
C VAL A 170 2.35 0.46 -2.70
N LEU A 171 1.56 -0.56 -2.40
CA LEU A 171 2.02 -1.74 -1.66
C LEU A 171 3.05 -2.55 -2.44
N ALA A 172 2.83 -2.80 -3.74
CA ALA A 172 3.79 -3.53 -4.55
C ALA A 172 5.13 -2.80 -4.66
N ALA A 173 5.10 -1.48 -4.88
CA ALA A 173 6.30 -0.67 -4.96
C ALA A 173 7.05 -0.65 -3.61
N LEU A 174 6.33 -0.43 -2.53
CA LEU A 174 6.90 -0.39 -1.19
C LEU A 174 7.51 -1.73 -0.75
N LEU A 175 6.79 -2.84 -0.92
CA LEU A 175 7.32 -4.17 -0.61
C LEU A 175 8.53 -4.51 -1.50
N GLY A 176 8.48 -4.15 -2.78
CA GLY A 176 9.63 -4.28 -3.67
C GLY A 176 10.86 -3.51 -3.19
N ALA A 177 10.67 -2.26 -2.75
CA ALA A 177 11.74 -1.43 -2.21
C ALA A 177 12.33 -2.04 -0.94
N VAL A 178 11.47 -2.48 -0.01
CA VAL A 178 11.88 -3.12 1.25
C VAL A 178 12.68 -4.40 1.00
N LEU A 179 12.25 -5.25 0.08
CA LEU A 179 12.97 -6.48 -0.27
C LEU A 179 14.33 -6.19 -0.93
N LEU A 180 14.42 -5.15 -1.76
CA LEU A 180 15.70 -4.74 -2.34
C LEU A 180 16.65 -4.13 -1.30
N LEU A 181 16.13 -3.44 -0.28
CA LEU A 181 16.91 -2.87 0.83
C LEU A 181 17.56 -3.95 1.72
N GLN A 182 17.03 -5.17 1.72
CA GLN A 182 17.65 -6.31 2.41
C GLN A 182 18.88 -6.87 1.70
N GLN A 183 19.06 -6.56 0.41
CA GLN A 183 20.19 -7.05 -0.38
C GLN A 183 21.44 -6.19 -0.15
N THR A 184 22.58 -6.64 -0.70
CA THR A 184 23.82 -5.87 -0.65
C THR A 184 23.68 -4.52 -1.36
N PRO A 185 24.10 -3.40 -0.75
CA PRO A 185 23.98 -2.07 -1.36
C PRO A 185 24.71 -1.96 -2.70
N GLY A 186 24.20 -1.12 -3.61
CA GLY A 186 24.86 -0.85 -4.89
C GLY A 186 24.05 0.11 -5.75
N TRP A 187 24.71 0.96 -6.54
CA TRP A 187 24.06 2.06 -7.27
C TRP A 187 22.82 1.66 -8.09
N ARG A 188 22.88 0.53 -8.81
CA ARG A 188 21.72 0.02 -9.58
C ARG A 188 20.53 -0.29 -8.67
N ARG A 189 20.78 -0.92 -7.52
CA ARG A 189 19.74 -1.21 -6.52
C ARG A 189 19.26 0.06 -5.85
N ASP A 190 20.16 0.98 -5.52
CA ASP A 190 19.81 2.24 -4.87
C ASP A 190 18.85 3.06 -5.74
N TRP A 191 19.08 3.11 -7.06
CA TRP A 191 18.14 3.70 -8.02
C TRP A 191 16.81 2.94 -8.09
N ALA A 192 16.83 1.60 -8.14
CA ALA A 192 15.60 0.81 -8.17
C ALA A 192 14.76 1.02 -6.91
N VAL A 193 15.39 1.02 -5.72
CA VAL A 193 14.73 1.34 -4.45
C VAL A 193 14.21 2.77 -4.49
N ALA A 194 15.02 3.74 -4.91
CA ALA A 194 14.60 5.14 -4.98
C ALA A 194 13.34 5.32 -5.83
N LEU A 195 13.31 4.73 -7.04
CA LEU A 195 12.15 4.77 -7.92
C LEU A 195 10.91 4.13 -7.29
N LEU A 196 11.06 2.95 -6.68
CA LEU A 196 9.96 2.26 -6.01
C LEU A 196 9.43 3.05 -4.80
N LEU A 197 10.31 3.68 -4.02
CA LEU A 197 9.92 4.55 -2.92
C LEU A 197 9.23 5.82 -3.41
N THR A 198 9.72 6.44 -4.48
CA THR A 198 9.06 7.58 -5.12
C THR A 198 7.64 7.21 -5.59
N VAL A 199 7.46 6.03 -6.19
CA VAL A 199 6.13 5.52 -6.57
C VAL A 199 5.26 5.24 -5.35
N ALA A 200 5.81 4.61 -4.30
CA ALA A 200 5.05 4.36 -3.07
C ALA A 200 4.51 5.67 -2.46
N LEU A 201 5.32 6.73 -2.48
CA LEU A 201 4.95 8.08 -2.03
C LEU A 201 3.82 8.74 -2.84
N LEU A 202 3.22 8.05 -3.83
CA LEU A 202 1.89 8.41 -4.33
C LEU A 202 0.89 8.59 -3.18
N LYS A 203 0.96 7.74 -2.14
CA LYS A 203 0.08 7.82 -0.96
C LYS A 203 0.92 7.88 0.34
N PRO A 204 1.46 9.06 0.70
CA PRO A 204 2.38 9.21 1.83
C PRO A 204 1.83 8.71 3.16
N THR A 205 0.51 8.80 3.36
CA THR A 205 -0.16 8.32 4.59
C THR A 205 -0.05 6.81 4.80
N VAL A 206 0.12 6.03 3.73
CA VAL A 206 0.39 4.59 3.81
C VAL A 206 1.88 4.32 3.84
N THR A 207 2.64 5.06 3.05
CA THR A 207 4.08 4.80 2.84
C THR A 207 4.94 5.23 4.01
N ALA A 208 4.65 6.35 4.66
CA ALA A 208 5.50 6.92 5.71
C ALA A 208 5.67 5.99 6.93
N PRO A 209 4.61 5.37 7.51
CA PRO A 209 4.77 4.43 8.61
C PRO A 209 5.66 3.23 8.26
N LEU A 210 5.48 2.67 7.07
CA LEU A 210 6.22 1.50 6.62
C LEU A 210 7.66 1.85 6.19
N LEU A 211 7.89 3.07 5.71
CA LEU A 211 9.23 3.62 5.50
C LEU A 211 10.01 3.75 6.81
N CYS A 212 9.35 4.11 7.92
CA CYS A 212 9.99 4.15 9.23
C CYS A 212 10.53 2.76 9.62
N VAL A 213 9.76 1.70 9.36
CA VAL A 213 10.23 0.31 9.54
C VAL A 213 11.43 0.03 8.63
N ALA A 214 11.33 0.34 7.34
CA ALA A 214 12.40 0.07 6.37
C ALA A 214 13.72 0.80 6.68
N LEU A 215 13.65 2.00 7.25
CA LEU A 215 14.81 2.78 7.67
C LEU A 215 15.55 2.14 8.84
N VAL A 216 14.85 1.40 9.70
CA VAL A 216 15.34 0.98 11.02
C VAL A 216 15.76 -0.49 11.09
N VAL A 217 15.26 -1.34 10.20
CA VAL A 217 15.43 -2.80 10.32
C VAL A 217 16.82 -3.35 9.92
N PRO A 218 17.70 -2.70 9.13
CA PRO A 218 19.03 -3.27 8.89
C PRO A 218 19.99 -3.17 10.12
N ARG A 219 20.10 -4.29 10.86
CA ARG A 219 20.83 -4.49 12.13
C ARG A 219 22.27 -3.93 12.19
N GLU A 220 23.02 -3.92 11.09
CA GLU A 220 24.48 -3.76 11.20
C GLU A 220 25.03 -2.35 10.96
N ARG A 221 24.38 -1.49 10.17
CA ARG A 221 24.91 -0.13 9.86
C ARG A 221 23.80 0.83 9.42
N LEU A 222 22.90 1.18 10.34
CA LEU A 222 21.78 2.07 10.04
C LEU A 222 22.20 3.43 9.45
N PHE A 223 23.43 3.85 9.71
CA PHE A 223 24.00 5.12 9.24
C PHE A 223 25.20 4.96 8.31
N SER A 224 25.37 3.79 7.68
CA SER A 224 26.27 3.75 6.53
C SER A 224 25.69 4.68 5.48
N VAL A 225 26.47 5.69 5.07
CA VAL A 225 26.10 6.64 3.99
C VAL A 225 25.50 5.88 2.80
N ALA A 226 26.02 4.69 2.50
CA ALA A 226 25.54 3.83 1.42
C ALA A 226 24.05 3.43 1.52
N ARG A 227 23.50 3.26 2.72
CA ARG A 227 22.09 2.89 2.95
C ARG A 227 21.14 4.09 2.93
N LEU A 228 21.63 5.29 3.21
CA LEU A 228 20.82 6.52 3.11
C LEU A 228 20.66 6.99 1.66
N ARG A 229 21.57 6.61 0.76
CA ARG A 229 21.54 6.98 -0.67
C ARG A 229 20.16 6.78 -1.35
N PRO A 230 19.51 5.60 -1.32
CA PRO A 230 18.22 5.42 -1.98
C PRO A 230 17.12 6.35 -1.42
N PHE A 231 17.15 6.68 -0.13
CA PHE A 231 16.17 7.60 0.47
C PHE A 231 16.42 9.05 0.04
N VAL A 232 17.69 9.48 0.01
CA VAL A 232 18.08 10.80 -0.51
C VAL A 232 17.72 10.93 -1.98
N LEU A 233 17.97 9.88 -2.78
CA LEU A 233 17.58 9.83 -4.19
C LEU A 233 16.06 9.88 -4.35
N ALA A 234 15.30 9.11 -3.55
CA ALA A 234 13.83 9.13 -3.59
C ALA A 234 13.28 10.52 -3.23
N ALA A 235 13.84 11.17 -2.20
CA ALA A 235 13.48 12.53 -1.80
C ALA A 235 13.81 13.55 -2.89
N ALA A 236 14.98 13.45 -3.53
CA ALA A 236 15.37 14.33 -4.63
C ALA A 236 14.46 14.14 -5.85
N LEU A 237 14.16 12.89 -6.24
CA LEU A 237 13.22 12.59 -7.32
C LEU A 237 11.82 13.11 -7.04
N TYR A 238 11.31 12.88 -5.83
CA TYR A 238 9.98 13.33 -5.42
C TYR A 238 9.91 14.87 -5.34
N GLY A 239 10.98 15.51 -4.86
CA GLY A 239 11.12 16.96 -4.87
C GLY A 239 11.14 17.52 -6.30
N GLY A 240 11.90 16.90 -7.20
CA GLY A 240 11.91 17.26 -8.63
C GLY A 240 10.53 17.12 -9.29
N LEU A 241 9.81 16.03 -9.00
CA LEU A 241 8.43 15.83 -9.48
C LEU A 241 7.45 16.84 -8.87
N THR A 242 7.66 17.26 -7.62
CA THR A 242 6.87 18.32 -6.98
C THR A 242 7.08 19.66 -7.70
N LEU A 243 8.33 20.01 -7.99
CA LEU A 243 8.67 21.23 -8.74
C LEU A 243 8.12 21.18 -10.17
N LEU A 244 8.25 20.05 -10.84
CA LEU A 244 7.67 19.82 -12.16
C LEU A 244 6.16 20.03 -12.13
N ALA A 245 5.45 19.40 -11.19
CA ALA A 245 4.00 19.55 -11.05
C ALA A 245 3.60 21.01 -10.75
N ALA A 246 4.34 21.68 -9.86
CA ALA A 246 4.09 23.07 -9.50
C ALA A 246 4.26 24.03 -10.69
N ALA A 247 5.15 23.73 -11.64
CA ALA A 247 5.37 24.57 -12.82
C ALA A 247 4.14 24.65 -13.76
N PHE A 248 3.15 23.75 -13.62
CA PHE A 248 1.89 23.77 -14.37
C PHE A 248 0.78 24.53 -13.66
N GLN A 249 1.01 25.05 -12.46
CA GLN A 249 0.00 25.76 -11.67
C GLN A 249 0.35 27.26 -11.58
N PRO A 250 -0.66 28.14 -11.58
CA PRO A 250 -0.43 29.58 -11.42
C PRO A 250 0.01 29.94 -9.98
N GLU A 251 -0.31 29.12 -8.98
CA GLU A 251 0.09 29.33 -7.60
C GLU A 251 1.56 28.96 -7.35
N GLY A 252 2.22 29.71 -6.46
CA GLY A 252 3.57 29.35 -5.99
C GLY A 252 3.59 28.06 -5.15
N LEU A 253 4.74 27.37 -5.14
CA LEU A 253 4.93 26.10 -4.44
C LEU A 253 4.46 26.12 -2.98
N THR A 254 4.79 27.18 -2.23
CA THR A 254 4.39 27.31 -0.82
C THR A 254 2.87 27.32 -0.64
N SER A 255 2.15 28.01 -1.54
CA SER A 255 0.69 28.06 -1.52
C SER A 255 0.10 26.68 -1.83
N LEU A 256 0.63 25.98 -2.84
CA LEU A 256 0.20 24.61 -3.16
C LEU A 256 0.40 23.64 -1.99
N VAL A 257 1.54 23.72 -1.28
CA VAL A 257 1.81 22.89 -0.10
C VAL A 257 0.83 23.21 1.04
N GLN A 258 0.58 24.49 1.31
CA GLN A 258 -0.39 24.91 2.34
C GLN A 258 -1.80 24.43 2.01
N GLN A 259 -2.23 24.55 0.76
CA GLN A 259 -3.53 24.08 0.30
C GLN A 259 -3.66 22.56 0.39
N TRP A 260 -2.62 21.81 0.00
CA TRP A 260 -2.57 20.36 0.14
C TRP A 260 -2.71 19.92 1.59
N LEU A 261 -1.91 20.48 2.50
CA LEU A 261 -1.95 20.16 3.93
C LEU A 261 -3.32 20.53 4.53
N GLY A 262 -3.83 21.72 4.23
CA GLY A 262 -5.15 22.17 4.67
C GLY A 262 -6.27 21.24 4.20
N ARG A 263 -6.22 20.77 2.94
CA ARG A 263 -7.19 19.81 2.41
C ARG A 263 -7.10 18.45 3.09
N GLY A 264 -5.89 17.97 3.36
CA GLY A 264 -5.67 16.73 4.11
C GLY A 264 -6.30 16.77 5.50
N VAL A 265 -6.11 17.86 6.24
CA VAL A 265 -6.72 18.09 7.55
C VAL A 265 -8.25 18.13 7.45
N ALA A 266 -8.79 18.90 6.50
CA ALA A 266 -10.25 19.01 6.31
C ALA A 266 -10.91 17.67 5.99
N VAL A 267 -10.29 16.84 5.14
CA VAL A 267 -10.81 15.50 4.82
C VAL A 267 -10.70 14.57 6.02
N ALA A 268 -9.60 14.63 6.78
CA ALA A 268 -9.42 13.79 7.96
C ALA A 268 -10.37 14.14 9.11
N ALA A 269 -10.74 15.42 9.24
CA ALA A 269 -11.74 15.90 10.20
C ALA A 269 -13.19 15.61 9.78
N SER A 270 -13.45 15.34 8.50
CA SER A 270 -14.80 15.03 8.02
C SER A 270 -15.27 13.66 8.55
N ASP A 271 -16.50 13.64 9.06
CA ASP A 271 -17.14 12.62 9.93
C ASP A 271 -17.32 11.20 9.34
N ARG A 272 -16.55 10.83 8.31
CA ARG A 272 -16.69 9.57 7.58
C ARG A 272 -15.84 8.43 8.15
N GLY A 273 -15.03 8.70 9.18
CA GLY A 273 -14.15 7.73 9.82
C GLY A 273 -14.50 7.53 11.30
N VAL A 274 -15.58 6.82 11.60
CA VAL A 274 -15.91 6.45 12.98
C VAL A 274 -14.86 5.42 13.44
N SER A 275 -14.01 5.78 14.40
CA SER A 275 -12.93 4.96 15.00
C SER A 275 -11.49 5.17 14.51
N ASN A 276 -11.07 6.41 14.21
CA ASN A 276 -9.63 6.71 14.09
C ASN A 276 -9.25 7.96 14.92
N LEU A 277 -7.95 8.17 15.14
CA LEU A 277 -7.45 9.33 15.93
C LEU A 277 -8.00 10.66 15.42
N HIS A 278 -8.16 10.82 14.11
CA HIS A 278 -8.63 12.06 13.51
C HIS A 278 -10.11 12.30 13.84
N GLY A 279 -10.95 11.26 13.82
CA GLY A 279 -12.34 11.34 14.28
C GLY A 279 -12.46 11.65 15.78
N VAL A 280 -11.56 11.11 16.61
CA VAL A 280 -11.53 11.43 18.05
C VAL A 280 -11.15 12.90 18.28
N LEU A 281 -10.08 13.38 17.64
CA LEU A 281 -9.65 14.77 17.77
C LEU A 281 -10.67 15.75 17.17
N GLY A 282 -11.28 15.41 16.04
CA GLY A 282 -12.35 16.18 15.42
C GLY A 282 -13.60 16.27 16.31
N SER A 283 -14.01 15.17 16.94
CA SER A 283 -15.17 15.18 17.85
C SER A 283 -14.92 16.02 19.13
N LEU A 284 -13.66 16.16 19.54
CA LEU A 284 -13.23 17.05 20.62
C LEU A 284 -12.95 18.50 20.17
N ARG A 285 -13.16 18.83 18.89
CA ARG A 285 -12.83 20.14 18.27
C ARG A 285 -11.36 20.53 18.43
N LEU A 286 -10.48 19.54 18.38
CA LEU A 286 -9.02 19.69 18.46
C LEU A 286 -8.37 19.60 17.08
N ASP A 287 -8.97 20.20 16.05
CA ASP A 287 -8.51 20.11 14.66
C ASP A 287 -7.06 20.60 14.47
N ALA A 288 -6.66 21.62 15.24
CA ALA A 288 -5.28 22.14 15.26
C ALA A 288 -4.24 21.09 15.72
N TRP A 289 -4.67 20.04 16.43
CA TRP A 289 -3.80 18.97 16.93
C TRP A 289 -3.70 17.78 15.96
N LEU A 290 -4.47 17.75 14.86
CA LEU A 290 -4.45 16.61 13.93
C LEU A 290 -3.06 16.34 13.36
N LEU A 291 -2.39 17.38 12.87
CA LEU A 291 -1.04 17.28 12.32
C LEU A 291 0.00 16.94 13.40
N PRO A 292 0.11 17.70 14.52
CA PRO A 292 1.03 17.35 15.61
C PRO A 292 0.84 15.93 16.14
N ALA A 293 -0.40 15.47 16.35
CA ALA A 293 -0.67 14.13 16.87
C ALA A 293 -0.28 13.04 15.86
N SER A 294 -0.52 13.25 14.57
CA SER A 294 -0.08 12.33 13.52
C SER A 294 1.45 12.23 13.45
N LEU A 295 2.14 13.36 13.56
CA LEU A 295 3.61 13.39 13.62
C LEU A 295 4.13 12.66 14.86
N LEU A 296 3.52 12.90 16.02
CA LEU A 296 3.89 12.22 17.26
C LEU A 296 3.71 10.69 17.14
N LEU A 297 2.63 10.22 16.50
CA LEU A 297 2.43 8.79 16.25
C LEU A 297 3.50 8.21 15.33
N VAL A 298 3.87 8.91 14.26
CA VAL A 298 4.94 8.46 13.35
C VAL A 298 6.29 8.41 14.08
N LEU A 299 6.59 9.41 14.92
CA LEU A 299 7.80 9.42 15.75
C LEU A 299 7.78 8.31 16.81
N ALA A 300 6.63 8.05 17.43
CA ALA A 300 6.46 6.96 18.39
C ALA A 300 6.65 5.60 17.70
N LEU A 301 6.11 5.42 16.50
CA LEU A 301 6.34 4.23 15.68
C LEU A 301 7.82 4.08 15.32
N LEU A 302 8.48 5.16 14.89
CA LEU A 302 9.91 5.15 14.59
C LEU A 302 10.73 4.76 15.83
N GLY A 303 10.41 5.31 17.00
CA GLY A 303 11.02 4.97 18.28
C GLY A 303 10.78 3.51 18.68
N TRP A 304 9.56 3.00 18.46
CA TRP A 304 9.22 1.60 18.68
C TRP A 304 10.00 0.66 17.75
N CYS A 305 10.01 0.94 16.45
CA CYS A 305 10.78 0.18 15.47
C CYS A 305 12.27 0.22 15.83
N TRP A 306 12.78 1.35 16.32
CA TRP A 306 14.17 1.46 16.75
C TRP A 306 14.47 0.59 17.97
N TRP A 307 13.57 0.60 18.95
CA TRP A 307 13.68 -0.27 20.12
C TRP A 307 13.55 -1.76 19.77
N ARG A 308 12.68 -2.11 18.82
CA ARG A 308 12.38 -3.47 18.37
C ARG A 308 13.08 -3.87 17.08
N ARG A 309 14.16 -3.19 16.70
CA ARG A 309 14.90 -3.42 15.44
C ARG A 309 15.50 -4.83 15.29
N GLU A 310 15.50 -5.61 16.37
CA GLU A 310 15.94 -7.01 16.38
C GLU A 310 14.83 -8.00 16.02
N ALA A 311 13.58 -7.55 15.97
CA ALA A 311 12.45 -8.38 15.56
C ALA A 311 12.52 -8.66 14.04
N ASP A 312 11.84 -9.73 13.64
CA ASP A 312 11.64 -10.04 12.22
C ASP A 312 10.94 -8.87 11.53
N LEU A 313 11.40 -8.51 10.32
CA LEU A 313 10.87 -7.39 9.57
C LEU A 313 9.36 -7.52 9.34
N TRP A 314 8.88 -8.71 9.01
CA TRP A 314 7.48 -8.94 8.68
C TRP A 314 6.60 -8.71 9.90
N LEU A 315 7.07 -9.08 11.10
CA LEU A 315 6.39 -8.77 12.36
C LEU A 315 6.33 -7.25 12.64
N LEU A 316 7.33 -6.48 12.20
CA LEU A 316 7.34 -5.02 12.35
C LEU A 316 6.47 -4.30 11.31
N LEU A 317 6.26 -4.91 10.14
CA LEU A 317 5.36 -4.41 9.09
C LEU A 317 3.89 -4.71 9.39
N GLY A 318 3.62 -5.72 10.22
CA GLY A 318 2.28 -6.16 10.63
C GLY A 318 1.89 -7.50 10.03
#